data_AF-A0A9P7G276-F1
#
_entry.id   AF-A0A9P7G276-F1
#
_cell.length_a   1.000
_cell.length_b   1.000
_cell.length_c   1.000
_cell.angle_alpha   90.00
_cell.angle_beta   90.00
_cell.angle_gamma   90.00
#
_symmetry.space_group_name_H-M   'P 1'
#
loop_
_entity.id
_entity.type
_entity.pdbx_description
1 polymer ?
#
loop_
_entity_poly.entity_id
_entity_poly.type
_entity_poly.pdbx_seq_one_letter_code
_entity_poly.pdbx_strand_id
1 'polypeptide(L)'
;MFPDIPVDNVRYDLLRTGSVELTSNKILERGFLDAPPPAYYTLFPRDTTPTATTTATAARGTEKKSAESLISRYHLENRVTTAEPISEEQIGGKAVWEDSAEKREASLRERKAQMILAARQCVSIDLTHAGSYSPYALNRRMQAQQEKTST
;
A
#
# COMPACT_ATOMS: atom_id res chain seq x y z
N MET A 1 -16.61 -4.83 12.65
CA MET A 1 -17.88 -4.84 13.41
C MET A 1 -18.99 -4.22 12.58
N PHE A 2 -18.95 -2.94 12.20
CA PHE A 2 -19.98 -2.36 11.31
C PHE A 2 -19.37 -1.36 10.31
N PRO A 3 -19.12 -1.75 9.05
CA PRO A 3 -18.52 -0.86 8.04
C PRO A 3 -19.50 0.17 7.48
N ASP A 4 -20.81 -0.14 7.51
CA ASP A 4 -21.85 0.70 6.90
C ASP A 4 -22.35 1.82 7.82
N ILE A 5 -22.04 1.74 9.13
CA ILE A 5 -22.47 2.74 10.11
C ILE A 5 -21.40 3.82 10.23
N PRO A 6 -21.75 5.11 10.10
CA PRO A 6 -20.79 6.20 10.22
C PRO A 6 -20.20 6.26 11.63
N VAL A 7 -18.88 6.44 11.69
CA VAL A 7 -18.09 6.44 12.93
C VAL A 7 -18.57 7.51 13.92
N ASP A 8 -19.02 8.66 13.42
CA ASP A 8 -19.53 9.75 14.27
C ASP A 8 -20.78 9.34 15.04
N ASN A 9 -21.69 8.59 14.41
CA ASN A 9 -22.92 8.14 15.07
C ASN A 9 -22.59 7.12 16.15
N VAL A 10 -21.64 6.21 15.88
CA VAL A 10 -21.16 5.25 16.88
C VAL A 10 -20.52 5.98 18.06
N ARG A 11 -19.64 6.95 17.80
CA ARG A 11 -18.98 7.73 18.85
C ARG A 11 -19.99 8.54 19.66
N TYR A 12 -20.99 9.11 19.02
CA TYR A 12 -22.04 9.85 19.71
C TYR A 12 -22.91 8.96 20.59
N ASP A 13 -23.32 7.77 20.11
CA ASP A 13 -24.11 6.83 20.92
C ASP A 13 -23.30 6.27 22.09
N LEU A 14 -22.01 5.99 21.88
CA LEU A 14 -21.08 5.59 22.95
C LEU A 14 -20.89 6.67 24.02
N LEU A 15 -20.87 7.96 23.64
CA LEU A 15 -20.81 9.06 24.62
C LEU A 15 -22.08 9.14 25.47
N ARG A 16 -23.23 8.69 24.95
CA ARG A 16 -24.52 8.72 25.65
C ARG A 16 -24.72 7.48 26.53
N THR A 17 -24.37 6.29 26.02
CA THR A 17 -24.61 5.01 26.69
C THR A 17 -23.43 4.54 27.54
N GLY A 18 -22.20 4.87 27.15
CA GLY A 18 -20.97 4.43 27.81
C GLY A 18 -20.66 2.94 27.65
N SER A 19 -21.47 2.17 26.90
CA SER A 19 -21.32 0.73 26.74
C SER A 19 -21.34 0.31 25.28
N VAL A 20 -20.31 -0.46 24.90
CA VAL A 20 -20.17 -1.02 23.55
C VAL A 20 -21.23 -2.09 23.27
N GLU A 21 -21.63 -2.86 24.29
CA GLU A 21 -22.65 -3.90 24.15
C GLU A 21 -24.02 -3.31 23.83
N LEU A 22 -24.42 -2.25 24.56
CA LEU A 22 -25.68 -1.55 24.32
C LEU A 22 -25.71 -0.90 22.93
N THR A 23 -24.62 -0.26 22.53
CA THR A 23 -24.48 0.37 21.21
C THR A 23 -24.58 -0.70 20.10
N SER A 24 -23.94 -1.85 20.29
CA SER A 24 -23.97 -2.95 19.32
C SER A 24 -25.35 -3.58 19.20
N ASN A 25 -26.03 -3.84 20.32
CA ASN A 25 -27.41 -4.35 20.31
C ASN A 25 -28.36 -3.37 19.61
N LYS A 26 -28.22 -2.07 19.88
CA LYS A 26 -29.03 -1.03 19.21
C LYS A 26 -28.81 -1.00 17.69
N ILE A 27 -27.56 -1.17 17.25
CA ILE A 27 -27.23 -1.31 15.81
C ILE A 27 -27.86 -2.57 15.23
N LEU A 28 -27.81 -3.71 15.92
CA LEU A 28 -28.37 -4.97 15.43
C LEU A 28 -29.91 -4.96 15.38
N GLU A 29 -30.57 -4.34 16.37
CA GLU A 29 -32.03 -4.25 16.44
C GLU A 29 -32.60 -3.25 15.45
N ARG A 30 -31.98 -2.07 15.32
CA ARG A 30 -32.53 -0.96 14.52
C ARG A 30 -31.89 -0.82 13.15
N GLY A 31 -30.69 -1.36 12.95
CA GLY A 31 -29.91 -1.23 11.72
C GLY A 31 -29.25 0.15 11.52
N PHE A 32 -29.52 1.13 12.39
CA PHE A 32 -28.95 2.47 12.31
C PHE A 32 -28.88 3.14 13.70
N LEU A 33 -28.07 4.21 13.78
CA LEU A 33 -27.92 5.03 14.98
C LEU A 33 -28.33 6.47 14.70
N ASP A 34 -28.82 7.16 15.73
CA ASP A 34 -29.23 8.56 15.67
C ASP A 34 -28.05 9.45 15.24
N ALA A 35 -28.33 10.38 14.32
CA ALA A 35 -27.32 11.32 13.86
C ALA A 35 -26.92 12.29 15.00
N PRO A 36 -25.62 12.58 15.18
CA PRO A 36 -25.17 13.53 16.17
C PRO A 36 -25.71 14.94 15.88
N PRO A 37 -26.07 15.73 16.92
CA PRO A 37 -26.48 17.12 16.76
C PRO A 37 -25.32 17.99 16.24
N PRO A 38 -25.58 19.15 15.60
CA PRO A 38 -24.52 20.00 15.04
C PRO A 38 -23.44 20.43 16.04
N ALA A 39 -23.81 20.64 17.31
CA ALA A 39 -22.88 20.98 18.40
C ALA A 39 -21.86 19.86 18.70
N TYR A 40 -22.09 18.63 18.27
CA TYR A 40 -21.13 17.55 18.40
C TYR A 40 -19.85 17.83 17.59
N TYR A 41 -20.02 18.34 16.38
CA TYR A 41 -18.91 18.55 15.44
C TYR A 41 -18.01 19.72 15.82
N THR A 42 -18.45 20.60 16.73
CA THR A 42 -17.59 21.66 17.27
C THR A 42 -16.58 21.11 18.29
N LEU A 43 -16.96 20.06 19.02
CA LEU A 43 -16.09 19.39 20.00
C LEU A 43 -15.22 18.32 19.34
N PHE A 44 -15.77 17.68 18.31
CA PHE A 44 -15.11 16.61 17.57
C PHE A 44 -15.12 16.96 16.08
N PRO A 45 -14.11 17.71 15.61
CA PRO A 45 -13.96 17.99 14.19
C PRO A 45 -13.91 16.69 13.40
N ARG A 46 -14.65 16.65 12.29
CA ARG A 46 -14.58 15.54 11.35
C ARG A 46 -13.25 15.61 10.60
N ASP A 47 -12.39 14.63 10.80
CA ASP A 47 -11.36 14.36 9.81
C ASP A 47 -12.07 13.89 8.55
N THR A 48 -12.11 14.74 7.51
CA THR A 48 -12.62 14.38 6.19
C THR A 48 -11.68 13.38 5.55
N THR A 49 -11.67 12.15 6.07
CA THR A 49 -11.13 11.01 5.38
C THR A 49 -12.26 10.56 4.45
N PRO A 50 -12.11 10.68 3.12
CA PRO A 50 -13.16 10.24 2.20
C PRO A 50 -13.39 8.75 2.44
N THR A 51 -14.60 8.39 2.88
CA THR A 51 -15.09 7.02 2.90
C THR A 51 -14.97 6.48 1.48
N ALA A 52 -13.97 5.63 1.25
CA ALA A 52 -13.75 4.97 -0.02
C ALA A 52 -14.88 3.94 -0.23
N THR A 53 -15.90 4.33 -0.98
CA THR A 53 -16.68 3.37 -1.75
C THR A 53 -15.70 2.64 -2.66
N THR A 54 -15.67 1.33 -2.54
CA THR A 54 -14.87 0.41 -3.35
C THR A 54 -15.16 0.65 -4.84
N THR A 55 -14.30 1.40 -5.52
CA THR A 55 -13.99 1.25 -6.96
C THR A 55 -12.83 2.18 -7.33
N ALA A 56 -11.85 1.59 -8.02
CA ALA A 56 -10.67 2.21 -8.61
C ALA A 56 -9.55 2.70 -7.66
N THR A 57 -8.38 2.13 -7.91
CA THR A 57 -7.04 2.58 -7.52
C THR A 57 -6.86 4.09 -7.71
N ALA A 58 -7.14 4.86 -6.66
CA ALA A 58 -6.75 6.26 -6.57
C ALA A 58 -5.27 6.35 -6.21
N ALA A 59 -4.41 6.39 -7.23
CA ALA A 59 -3.06 6.91 -7.08
C ALA A 59 -3.17 8.31 -6.44
N ARG A 60 -2.61 8.47 -5.24
CA ARG A 60 -2.42 9.79 -4.63
C ARG A 60 -1.56 10.62 -5.58
N GLY A 61 -2.21 11.52 -6.32
CA GLY A 61 -1.55 12.60 -7.03
C GLY A 61 -1.03 13.60 -6.01
N THR A 62 0.05 13.25 -5.30
CA THR A 62 0.97 14.29 -4.82
C THR A 62 1.58 14.91 -6.06
N GLU A 63 1.34 16.20 -6.24
CA GLU A 63 1.99 17.02 -7.27
C GLU A 63 3.45 16.59 -7.41
N LYS A 64 3.82 16.17 -8.62
CA LYS A 64 5.17 15.71 -8.96
C LYS A 64 6.14 16.89 -8.89
N LYS A 65 6.50 17.34 -7.68
CA LYS A 65 7.89 17.73 -7.47
C LYS A 65 8.69 16.48 -7.79
N SER A 66 9.71 16.59 -8.62
CA SER A 66 10.67 15.52 -8.92
C SER A 66 11.11 14.91 -7.60
N ALA A 67 10.42 13.83 -7.19
CA ALA A 67 10.56 13.28 -5.87
C ALA A 67 11.96 12.66 -5.86
N GLU A 68 12.82 13.22 -5.04
CA GLU A 68 14.13 12.66 -4.77
C GLU A 68 14.01 11.15 -4.54
N SER A 69 14.83 10.38 -5.24
CA SER A 69 14.72 8.92 -5.23
C SER A 69 14.93 8.38 -3.81
N LEU A 70 14.26 7.27 -3.48
CA LEU A 70 14.49 6.62 -2.18
C LEU A 70 15.95 6.24 -1.97
N ILE A 71 16.68 5.95 -3.05
CA ILE A 71 18.12 5.67 -3.02
C ILE A 71 18.88 6.91 -2.53
N SER A 72 18.53 8.08 -3.06
CA SER A 72 19.11 9.38 -2.70
C SER A 72 18.79 9.80 -1.27
N ARG A 73 17.54 9.63 -0.85
CA ARG A 73 17.10 9.98 0.52
C ARG A 73 17.78 9.16 1.61
N TYR A 74 18.15 7.92 1.30
CA TYR A 74 18.77 7.00 2.25
C TYR A 74 20.27 6.76 1.98
N HIS A 75 20.87 7.54 1.06
CA HIS A 75 22.30 7.45 0.70
C HIS A 75 22.76 6.02 0.34
N LEU A 76 21.97 5.32 -0.50
CA LEU A 76 22.17 3.91 -0.84
C LEU A 76 22.93 3.69 -2.17
N GLU A 77 23.48 4.74 -2.79
CA GLU A 77 24.08 4.72 -4.13
C GLU A 77 25.26 3.75 -4.23
N ASN A 78 26.13 3.76 -3.20
CA ASN A 78 27.27 2.87 -3.12
C ASN A 78 26.83 1.39 -3.07
N ARG A 79 25.75 1.10 -2.34
CA ARG A 79 25.23 -0.27 -2.21
C ARG A 79 24.54 -0.77 -3.47
N VAL A 80 23.92 0.12 -4.25
CA VAL A 80 23.33 -0.22 -5.55
C VAL A 80 24.41 -0.61 -6.57
N THR A 81 25.56 0.05 -6.55
CA THR A 81 26.66 -0.19 -7.50
C THR A 81 27.37 -1.52 -7.23
N THR A 82 27.41 -1.94 -5.97
CA THR A 82 28.10 -3.17 -5.52
C THR A 82 27.18 -4.41 -5.45
N ALA A 83 25.89 -4.29 -5.79
CA ALA A 83 24.88 -5.26 -5.35
C ALA A 83 25.00 -6.68 -5.97
N GLU A 84 25.33 -7.64 -5.11
CA GLU A 84 24.96 -9.07 -5.18
C GLU A 84 23.42 -9.25 -5.07
N PRO A 85 22.84 -10.35 -5.61
CA PRO A 85 21.40 -10.59 -5.53
C PRO A 85 20.97 -10.83 -4.07
N ILE A 86 20.08 -9.98 -3.55
CA ILE A 86 19.56 -10.12 -2.18
C ILE A 86 18.40 -11.11 -2.25
N SER A 87 18.53 -12.27 -1.61
CA SER A 87 17.48 -13.29 -1.64
C SER A 87 16.26 -12.86 -0.79
N GLU A 88 15.07 -13.19 -1.29
CA GLU A 88 13.78 -12.79 -0.70
C GLU A 88 13.61 -13.29 0.74
N GLU A 89 14.33 -14.35 1.14
CA GLU A 89 14.25 -14.91 2.49
C GLU A 89 14.88 -13.99 3.56
N GLN A 90 15.85 -13.14 3.19
CA GLN A 90 16.49 -12.20 4.14
C GLN A 90 15.63 -10.99 4.48
N ILE A 91 14.73 -10.59 3.58
CA ILE A 91 13.94 -9.34 3.69
C ILE A 91 12.77 -9.50 4.68
N GLY A 92 12.33 -10.73 4.94
CA GLY A 92 11.21 -11.07 5.83
C GLY A 92 11.58 -11.80 7.14
N GLY A 93 12.88 -11.97 7.42
CA GLY A 93 13.36 -12.74 8.59
C GLY A 93 12.84 -12.22 9.93
N LYS A 94 12.68 -13.14 10.90
CA LYS A 94 12.08 -12.91 12.22
C LYS A 94 12.72 -11.68 12.88
N ALA A 95 11.94 -10.63 13.07
CA ALA A 95 12.40 -9.40 13.72
C ALA A 95 12.79 -9.69 15.18
N VAL A 96 14.10 -9.71 15.44
CA VAL A 96 14.66 -9.71 16.80
C VAL A 96 14.61 -8.29 17.30
N TRP A 97 13.99 -8.09 18.46
CA TRP A 97 13.93 -6.78 19.11
C TRP A 97 15.24 -6.58 19.86
N GLU A 98 16.05 -5.62 19.42
CA GLU A 98 17.30 -5.27 20.09
C GLU A 98 17.03 -4.63 21.46
N ASP A 99 17.90 -4.87 22.45
CA ASP A 99 17.70 -4.41 23.83
C ASP A 99 17.93 -2.90 24.03
N SER A 100 18.76 -2.28 23.18
CA SER A 100 19.10 -0.84 23.26
C SER A 100 18.45 -0.03 22.13
N ALA A 101 18.09 1.22 22.41
CA ALA A 101 17.45 2.11 21.45
C ALA A 101 18.33 2.35 20.20
N GLU A 102 19.64 2.53 20.40
CA GLU A 102 20.61 2.77 19.31
C GLU A 102 20.73 1.55 18.38
N LYS A 103 20.89 0.34 18.94
CA LYS A 103 20.92 -0.90 18.13
C LYS A 103 19.62 -1.14 17.38
N ARG A 104 18.48 -0.83 18.01
CA ARG A 104 17.17 -0.95 17.37
C ARG A 104 17.03 0.00 16.19
N GLU A 105 17.49 1.23 16.34
CA GLU A 105 17.46 2.23 15.27
C GLU A 105 18.38 1.81 14.11
N ALA A 106 19.58 1.32 14.41
CA ALA A 106 20.50 0.78 13.41
C ALA A 106 19.91 -0.41 12.65
N SER A 107 19.30 -1.37 13.36
CA SER A 107 18.62 -2.53 12.77
C SER A 107 17.46 -2.12 11.85
N LEU A 108 16.66 -1.13 12.25
CA LEU A 108 15.57 -0.61 11.42
C LEU A 108 16.09 0.12 10.17
N ARG A 109 17.18 0.88 10.29
CA ARG A 109 17.82 1.53 9.13
C ARG A 109 18.32 0.49 8.12
N GLU A 110 19.00 -0.56 8.59
CA GLU A 110 19.50 -1.62 7.73
C GLU A 110 18.38 -2.37 7.01
N ARG A 111 17.30 -2.74 7.73
CA ARG A 111 16.14 -3.40 7.10
C ARG A 111 15.47 -2.51 6.05
N LYS A 112 15.33 -1.20 6.32
CA LYS A 112 14.79 -0.26 5.34
C LYS A 112 15.67 -0.18 4.10
N ALA A 113 16.99 -0.13 4.27
CA ALA A 113 17.93 -0.13 3.16
C ALA A 113 17.79 -1.40 2.30
N GLN A 114 17.74 -2.58 2.94
CA GLN A 114 17.55 -3.87 2.24
C GLN A 114 16.23 -3.91 1.46
N MET A 115 15.13 -3.48 2.06
CA MET A 115 13.82 -3.43 1.40
C MET A 115 13.83 -2.52 0.17
N ILE A 116 14.47 -1.34 0.25
CA ILE A 116 14.56 -0.40 -0.88
C ILE A 116 15.38 -1.01 -2.04
N LEU A 117 16.47 -1.70 -1.72
CA LEU A 117 17.29 -2.38 -2.73
C LEU A 117 16.53 -3.53 -3.39
N ALA A 118 15.82 -4.35 -2.61
CA ALA A 118 15.01 -5.44 -3.12
C ALA A 118 13.89 -4.94 -4.05
N ALA A 119 13.17 -3.89 -3.64
CA ALA A 119 12.12 -3.29 -4.47
C ALA A 119 12.68 -2.79 -5.82
N ARG A 120 13.90 -2.23 -5.83
CA ARG A 120 14.58 -1.84 -7.08
C ARG A 120 14.87 -3.05 -7.96
N GLN A 121 15.33 -4.16 -7.38
CA GLN A 121 15.60 -5.40 -8.11
C GLN A 121 14.32 -5.98 -8.71
N CYS A 122 13.23 -6.10 -7.94
CA CYS A 122 11.94 -6.61 -8.43
C CYS A 122 11.41 -5.81 -9.62
N VAL A 123 11.34 -4.48 -9.51
CA VAL A 123 10.83 -3.64 -10.62
C VAL A 123 11.71 -3.77 -11.88
N SER A 124 13.03 -3.90 -11.71
CA SER A 124 13.94 -4.13 -12.84
C SER A 124 13.68 -5.49 -13.50
N ILE A 125 13.41 -6.53 -12.71
CA ILE A 125 13.08 -7.87 -13.22
C ILE A 125 11.74 -7.84 -13.94
N ASP A 126 10.71 -7.21 -13.37
CA ASP A 126 9.38 -7.09 -13.97
C ASP A 126 9.42 -6.38 -15.32
N LEU A 127 10.25 -5.34 -15.47
CA LEU A 127 10.45 -4.64 -16.74
C LEU A 127 11.13 -5.51 -17.80
N THR A 128 12.04 -6.39 -17.40
CA THR A 128 12.67 -7.35 -18.32
C THR A 128 11.71 -8.49 -18.72
N HIS A 129 10.84 -8.94 -17.81
CA HIS A 129 9.84 -9.96 -18.11
C HIS A 129 8.69 -9.42 -18.97
N ALA A 130 8.24 -8.18 -18.71
CA ALA A 130 7.23 -7.48 -19.52
C ALA A 130 7.70 -7.18 -20.95
N GLY A 131 9.01 -7.05 -21.18
CA GLY A 131 9.60 -6.92 -22.51
C GLY A 131 9.58 -8.22 -23.35
N SER A 132 9.32 -9.37 -22.72
CA SER A 132 9.23 -10.68 -23.41
C SER A 132 7.80 -11.08 -23.81
N TYR A 133 6.78 -10.37 -23.33
CA TYR A 133 5.41 -10.54 -23.82
C TYR A 133 5.21 -9.66 -25.06
N SER A 134 5.77 -10.11 -26.19
CA SER A 134 5.39 -9.59 -27.50
C SER A 134 4.21 -10.42 -28.03
N PRO A 135 2.96 -9.93 -27.96
CA PRO A 135 1.79 -10.63 -28.50
C PRO A 135 1.84 -10.82 -30.04
N TYR A 136 2.88 -10.33 -30.72
CA TYR A 136 3.06 -10.43 -32.17
C TYR A 136 4.15 -11.41 -32.63
N ALA A 137 4.79 -12.17 -31.72
CA ALA A 137 5.80 -13.15 -32.10
C ALA A 137 5.25 -14.32 -32.95
N LEU A 138 3.93 -14.54 -32.97
CA LEU A 138 3.28 -15.56 -33.78
C LEU A 138 3.08 -15.14 -35.26
N ASN A 139 2.96 -13.85 -35.55
CA ASN A 139 2.62 -13.37 -36.90
C ASN A 139 3.79 -13.39 -37.89
N ARG A 140 5.04 -13.46 -37.40
CA ARG A 140 6.21 -13.54 -38.29
C ARG A 140 6.38 -14.91 -38.95
N ARG A 141 5.87 -15.98 -38.32
CA ARG A 141 5.96 -17.35 -38.86
C ARG A 141 4.88 -17.66 -39.90
N MET A 142 3.74 -16.93 -39.86
CA MET A 142 2.67 -17.09 -40.85
C MET A 142 2.90 -16.31 -42.15
N GLN A 143 3.53 -15.12 -42.11
CA GLN A 143 3.87 -14.40 -43.34
C GLN A 143 4.96 -15.11 -44.16
N ALA A 144 5.94 -15.73 -43.49
CA ALA A 144 6.98 -16.53 -44.16
C ALA A 144 6.46 -17.79 -44.88
N GLN A 145 5.24 -18.25 -44.56
CA GLN A 145 4.59 -19.37 -45.26
C GLN A 145 3.78 -18.89 -46.48
N GLN A 146 3.26 -17.66 -46.48
CA GLN A 146 2.51 -17.14 -47.63
C GLN A 146 3.41 -16.70 -48.80
N GLU A 147 4.63 -16.23 -48.53
CA GLU A 147 5.58 -15.87 -49.61
C GLU A 147 6.14 -17.10 -50.35
N LYS A 148 6.11 -18.29 -49.74
CA LYS A 148 6.60 -19.53 -50.36
C LYS A 148 5.60 -20.22 -51.29
N THR A 149 4.35 -19.76 -51.34
CA THR A 149 3.29 -20.37 -52.17
C THR A 149 2.86 -19.51 -53.34
N SER A 150 3.52 -18.37 -53.58
CA SER A 150 3.16 -17.41 -54.64
C SER A 150 4.25 -17.25 -55.71
N THR A 151 4.96 -18.32 -56.04
CA THR A 151 5.76 -18.48 -57.27
C THR A 151 5.61 -19.91 -57.76
#